data_AF-A0A7C5JQV6-F1
#
_entry.id   AF-A0A7C5JQV6-F1
#
_cell.length_a   1.000
_cell.length_b   1.000
_cell.length_c   1.000
_cell.angle_alpha   90.00
_cell.angle_beta   90.00
_cell.angle_gamma   90.00
#
_symmetry.space_group_name_H-M   'P 1'
#
loop_
_entity.id
_entity.type
_entity.pdbx_description
1 polymer ?
#
loop_
_entity_poly.entity_id
_entity_poly.type
_entity_poly.pdbx_seq_one_letter_code
_entity_poly.pdbx_strand_id
1 'polypeptide(L)' 'MNEGTKNFAVGATVLVGLAMLISIILIFTGLPGFFSGGYEIKVYLKDTYSIRTGEPIYFRGMKIGSVTDMSFTDGDHTKG' A
#
# COMPACT_ATOMS: atom_id res chain seq x y z
N MET A 1 43.53 -11.99 16.66
CA MET A 1 42.12 -11.68 16.32
C MET A 1 41.56 -12.89 15.58
N ASN A 2 40.68 -13.64 16.22
CA ASN A 2 40.17 -14.93 15.72
C ASN A 2 39.37 -14.69 14.42
N GLU A 3 39.62 -15.46 13.36
CA GLU A 3 38.98 -15.28 12.05
C GLU A 3 37.45 -15.34 12.11
N GLY A 4 36.90 -16.15 13.02
CA GLY A 4 35.46 -16.24 13.25
C GLY A 4 34.81 -14.90 13.63
N THR A 5 35.51 -14.05 14.38
CA THR A 5 34.99 -12.72 14.79
C THR A 5 34.92 -11.75 13.62
N LYS A 6 35.85 -11.86 12.65
CA LYS A 6 35.84 -11.01 11.44
C LYS A 6 34.70 -11.38 10.50
N ASN A 7 34.50 -12.68 10.26
CA ASN A 7 33.44 -13.16 9.36
C ASN A 7 32.05 -12.84 9.92
N PHE A 8 31.88 -12.96 11.23
CA PHE A 8 30.64 -12.56 11.90
C PHE A 8 30.37 -11.05 11.76
N ALA A 9 31.39 -10.21 11.94
CA ALA A 9 31.25 -8.77 11.77
C ALA A 9 30.84 -8.40 10.33
N VAL A 10 31.43 -9.04 9.32
CA VAL A 10 31.05 -8.82 7.91
C VAL A 10 29.59 -9.21 7.67
N GLY A 11 29.16 -10.38 8.18
CA GLY A 11 27.77 -10.83 8.06
C GLY A 11 26.77 -9.86 8.70
N ALA A 12 27.11 -9.32 9.87
CA ALA A 12 26.28 -8.32 10.56
C ALA A 12 26.15 -7.03 9.74
N THR A 13 27.23 -6.52 9.15
CA THR A 13 27.19 -5.31 8.31
C THR A 13 26.30 -5.48 7.08
N VAL A 14 26.36 -6.65 6.44
CA VAL A 14 25.51 -6.98 5.28
C VAL A 14 24.04 -7.05 5.67
N LEU A 15 23.72 -7.67 6.81
CA LEU A 15 22.35 -7.73 7.33
C LEU A 15 21.78 -6.36 7.63
N VAL A 16 22.57 -5.48 8.26
CA VAL A 16 22.17 -4.10 8.54
C VAL A 16 21.92 -3.34 7.25
N GLY A 17 22.79 -3.48 6.24
CA GLY A 17 22.60 -2.86 4.94
C GLY A 17 21.34 -3.34 4.23
N LEU A 18 21.06 -4.65 4.26
CA LEU A 18 19.86 -5.23 3.67
C LEU A 18 18.58 -4.76 4.37
N ALA A 19 18.58 -4.73 5.70
CA ALA A 19 17.46 -4.21 6.49
C ALA A 19 17.20 -2.72 6.22
N MET A 20 18.28 -1.93 6.07
CA MET A 20 18.18 -0.51 5.72
C MET A 20 17.62 -0.32 4.31
N LEU A 21 18.05 -1.12 3.34
CA LEU A 21 17.52 -1.09 1.98
C LEU A 21 16.03 -1.44 1.94
N ILE A 22 15.62 -2.51 2.62
CA ILE A 22 14.21 -2.91 2.72
C ILE A 22 13.39 -1.77 3.34
N SER A 23 13.90 -1.16 4.41
CA SER A 23 13.22 -0.04 5.08
C SER A 23 13.00 1.13 4.13
N ILE A 24 14.02 1.51 3.34
CA ILE A 24 13.92 2.58 2.34
C ILE A 24 12.88 2.22 1.26
N ILE A 25 12.89 0.99 0.76
CA ILE A 25 11.91 0.53 -0.24
C ILE A 25 10.50 0.63 0.32
N LEU A 26 10.25 0.17 1.55
CA LEU A 26 8.92 0.23 2.18
C LEU A 26 8.44 1.67 2.40
N ILE A 27 9.34 2.59 2.75
CA ILE A 27 9.03 4.01 2.91
C ILE A 27 8.72 4.66 1.55
N PHE A 28 9.55 4.41 0.52
CA PHE A 28 9.41 5.03 -0.81
C PHE A 28 8.26 4.46 -1.63
N THR A 29 8.02 3.15 -1.57
CA THR A 29 6.87 2.52 -2.23
C THR A 29 5.56 2.99 -1.65
N GLY A 30 5.60 3.64 -0.47
CA GLY A 30 4.41 4.04 0.24
C GLY A 30 3.61 2.78 0.54
N LEU A 31 4.05 2.00 1.53
CA LEU A 31 3.24 0.97 2.15
C LEU A 31 2.38 1.48 3.36
N PRO A 32 1.72 2.67 3.36
CA PRO A 32 0.86 3.04 4.48
C PRO A 32 -0.44 2.21 4.49
N GLY A 33 -0.74 1.46 3.42
CA GLY A 33 -1.97 0.68 3.30
C GLY A 33 -2.03 -0.59 4.17
N PHE A 34 -0.90 -1.13 4.63
CA PHE A 34 -0.90 -2.41 5.37
C PHE A 34 -1.26 -2.25 6.85
N PHE A 35 -1.02 -1.06 7.44
CA PHE A 35 -1.26 -0.78 8.85
C PHE A 35 -2.28 0.34 9.11
N SER A 36 -2.81 0.97 8.06
CA SER A 36 -3.93 1.88 8.21
C SER A 36 -5.20 1.04 8.38
N GLY A 37 -5.64 0.84 9.62
CA GLY A 37 -6.95 0.26 9.92
C GLY A 37 -8.06 1.11 9.30
N GLY A 38 -8.41 0.82 8.06
CA GLY A 38 -9.46 1.47 7.30
C GLY A 38 -10.62 0.50 7.05
N TYR A 39 -11.79 1.05 6.75
CA TYR A 39 -12.96 0.27 6.36
C TYR A 39 -13.13 0.35 4.84
N GLU A 40 -13.39 -0.77 4.20
CA GLU A 40 -13.72 -0.83 2.77
C GLU A 40 -15.18 -0.41 2.57
N ILE A 41 -15.39 0.68 1.84
CA ILE A 41 -16.73 1.19 1.52
C ILE A 41 -17.03 0.87 0.05
N LYS A 42 -18.10 0.13 -0.18
CA LYS A 42 -18.64 -0.11 -1.53
C LYS A 42 -19.74 0.92 -1.82
N VAL A 43 -19.65 1.55 -2.98
CA VAL A 43 -20.61 2.56 -3.44
C VAL A 43 -21.08 2.18 -4.84
N TYR A 44 -22.40 2.21 -5.04
CA TYR A 44 -23.01 1.99 -6.34
C TYR A 44 -23.32 3.34 -6.99
N LEU A 45 -22.69 3.59 -8.14
CA LEU A 45 -22.91 4.78 -8.94
C LEU A 45 -23.53 4.38 -10.27
N LYS A 46 -24.47 5.20 -10.75
CA LYS A 46 -25.09 5.02 -12.07
C LYS A 46 -24.11 5.37 -13.21
N ASP A 47 -23.32 6.41 -13.02
CA ASP A 47 -22.35 6.91 -13.98
C ASP A 47 -21.01 7.16 -13.30
N THR A 48 -19.97 6.49 -13.76
CA THR A 48 -18.60 6.60 -13.25
C THR A 48 -17.80 7.45 -14.22
N TYR A 49 -17.94 8.78 -14.14
CA TYR A 49 -17.23 9.71 -15.03
C TYR A 49 -15.72 9.64 -14.78
N SER A 50 -15.03 8.77 -15.53
CA SER A 50 -13.55 8.62 -15.58
C SER A 50 -12.84 8.32 -14.26
N ILE A 51 -13.55 7.80 -13.24
CA ILE A 51 -12.91 7.35 -12.00
C ILE A 51 -11.95 6.20 -12.33
N ARG A 52 -10.77 6.17 -11.69
CA ARG A 52 -9.76 5.13 -11.88
C ARG A 52 -9.34 4.49 -10.55
N THR A 53 -8.91 3.23 -10.62
CA THR A 53 -8.26 2.57 -9.49
C THR A 53 -7.00 3.35 -9.10
N GLY A 54 -6.82 3.59 -7.80
CA GLY A 54 -5.75 4.42 -7.24
C GLY A 54 -6.08 5.91 -7.15
N GLU A 55 -7.22 6.36 -7.64
CA GLU A 55 -7.61 7.77 -7.57
C GLU A 55 -7.91 8.17 -6.11
N PRO A 56 -7.40 9.33 -5.64
CA PRO A 56 -7.60 9.77 -4.25
C PRO A 56 -9.04 10.19 -3.97
N ILE A 57 -9.59 9.71 -2.85
CA ILE A 57 -10.90 10.15 -2.34
C ILE A 57 -10.70 11.29 -1.36
N TYR A 58 -11.40 12.39 -1.60
CA TYR A 58 -11.38 13.57 -0.75
C TYR A 58 -12.69 13.71 0.03
N PHE A 59 -12.58 13.97 1.33
CA PHE A 59 -13.69 14.38 2.16
C PHE A 59 -13.36 15.72 2.80
N ARG A 60 -14.16 16.75 2.49
CA ARG A 60 -13.95 18.13 2.96
C ARG A 60 -12.54 18.66 2.66
N GLY A 61 -11.99 18.31 1.50
CA GLY A 61 -10.66 18.73 1.07
C GLY A 61 -9.49 17.91 1.64
N MET A 62 -9.74 16.97 2.56
CA MET A 62 -8.71 16.06 3.07
C MET A 62 -8.74 14.74 2.29
N LYS A 63 -7.57 14.24 1.87
CA LYS A 63 -7.44 12.90 1.29
C LYS A 63 -7.70 11.88 2.40
N ILE A 64 -8.78 11.12 2.27
CA ILE A 64 -9.19 10.10 3.26
C ILE A 64 -8.96 8.66 2.78
N GLY A 65 -8.68 8.47 1.50
CA GLY A 65 -8.45 7.14 0.94
C GLY A 65 -8.14 7.17 -0.56
N SER A 66 -8.26 6.02 -1.19
CA SER A 66 -8.13 5.83 -2.63
C SER A 66 -9.09 4.75 -3.11
N VAL A 67 -9.50 4.82 -4.37
CA VAL A 67 -10.29 3.76 -5.01
C VAL A 67 -9.43 2.49 -5.10
N THR A 68 -9.86 1.41 -4.45
CA THR A 68 -9.14 0.13 -4.41
C THR A 68 -9.51 -0.79 -5.57
N ASP A 69 -10.78 -0.80 -5.96
CA ASP A 69 -11.29 -1.64 -7.04
C ASP A 69 -12.54 -1.00 -7.67
N MET A 70 -12.83 -1.35 -8.93
CA MET A 70 -14.05 -0.97 -9.62
C MET A 70 -14.54 -2.12 -10.48
N SER A 71 -15.82 -2.45 -10.33
CA SER A 71 -16.51 -3.43 -11.17
C SER A 71 -17.81 -2.84 -11.69
N PHE A 72 -18.19 -3.26 -12.88
CA PHE A 72 -19.52 -2.97 -13.44
C PHE A 72 -20.46 -4.09 -13.02
N THR A 73 -21.61 -3.74 -12.43
CA THR A 73 -22.66 -4.74 -12.21
C THR A 73 -23.24 -5.11 -13.57
N ASP A 74 -23.36 -6.41 -13.84
CA ASP A 74 -23.80 -6.95 -15.13
C ASP A 74 -25.33 -6.82 -15.29
N GLY A 75 -25.80 -5.57 -15.37
CA GLY A 75 -27.21 -5.22 -15.61
C GLY A 75 -28.18 -5.43 -14.44
N ASP A 76 -27.74 -5.96 -13.30
CA ASP A 76 -28.59 -6.17 -12.12
C ASP A 76 -28.25 -5.16 -11.01
N HIS A 77 -29.19 -4.25 -10.75
CA HIS A 77 -29.04 -3.18 -9.77
C HIS A 77 -29.20 -3.68 -8.31
N THR A 78 -29.47 -4.98 -8.11
CA THR A 78 -29.77 -5.59 -6.81
C THR A 78 -28.66 -6.49 -6.26
N LYS A 79 -27.57 -6.71 -7.02
CA LYS A 79 -26.47 -7.62 -6.62
C LYS A 79 -25.15 -6.94 -6.27
N GLY A 80 -25.24 -5.65 -5.94
CA GLY A 80 -24.19 -4.89 -5.31
C GLY A 80 -24.33 -4.82 -3.79
#